data_AF-U3U650-F1
#
_entry.id   AF-U3U650-F1
#
_cell.length_a   1.000
_cell.length_b   1.000
_cell.length_c   1.000
_cell.angle_alpha   90.00
_cell.angle_beta   90.00
_cell.angle_gamma   90.00
#
_symmetry.space_group_name_H-M   'P 1'
#
loop_
_entity.id
_entity.type
_entity.pdbx_description
1 polymer ?
#
loop_
_entity_poly.entity_id
_entity_poly.type
_entity_poly.pdbx_seq_one_letter_code
_entity_poly.pdbx_strand_id
1 'polypeptide(L)'
;MIDLHCDWDALPHLYTTPHAWSEIEPLARWLGSEVQLLAQISGGEPFDEACCEPWLTLAGRFGKDYPMPRGLLPVTLELRGVADVSPEQAEKDADAIINALIEGGYIAGETGDSPALIHAPTQLAGCEYIHAPHSGLLLNRRKLGEWISGGGDCRPDQ
;
A
#
# COMPACT_ATOMS: atom_id res chain seq x y z
N MET A 1 -0.15 -2.47 12.43
CA MET A 1 -1.35 -1.63 12.31
C MET A 1 -1.78 -1.70 10.87
N ILE A 2 -3.05 -1.97 10.61
CA ILE A 2 -3.59 -1.99 9.25
C ILE A 2 -4.59 -0.85 9.17
N ASP A 3 -4.30 0.14 8.34
CA ASP A 3 -5.19 1.25 8.03
C ASP A 3 -5.89 0.97 6.70
N LEU A 4 -7.23 0.98 6.68
CA LEU A 4 -8.03 0.54 5.53
C LEU A 4 -8.65 1.75 4.84
N HIS A 5 -8.26 1.94 3.59
CA HIS A 5 -8.66 3.05 2.75
C HIS A 5 -9.18 2.57 1.39
N CYS A 6 -9.67 3.51 0.61
CA CYS A 6 -9.92 3.37 -0.82
C CYS A 6 -9.57 4.70 -1.50
N ASP A 7 -9.12 4.60 -2.74
CA ASP A 7 -8.83 5.76 -3.59
C ASP A 7 -10.11 6.17 -4.35
N TRP A 8 -10.03 7.17 -5.21
CA TRP A 8 -11.13 7.54 -6.09
C TRP A 8 -11.44 6.45 -7.15
N ASP A 9 -10.40 5.99 -7.85
CA ASP A 9 -10.44 4.91 -8.85
C ASP A 9 -9.05 4.28 -8.91
N ALA A 10 -8.90 3.03 -8.45
CA ALA A 10 -7.59 2.40 -8.30
C ALA A 10 -7.66 0.86 -8.33
N LEU A 11 -6.52 0.24 -8.62
CA LEU A 11 -6.28 -1.17 -8.32
C LEU A 11 -5.91 -1.32 -6.83
N PRO A 12 -6.03 -2.52 -6.24
CA PRO A 12 -5.53 -2.73 -4.90
C PRO A 12 -4.04 -2.42 -4.83
N HIS A 13 -3.67 -1.57 -3.88
CA HIS A 13 -2.29 -1.19 -3.64
C HIS A 13 -2.07 -0.91 -2.15
N LEU A 14 -0.81 -0.76 -1.75
CA LEU A 14 -0.50 -0.45 -0.35
C LEU A 14 0.66 0.52 -0.20
N TYR A 15 0.69 1.17 0.96
CA TYR A 15 1.78 2.00 1.44
C TYR A 15 2.35 1.39 2.71
N THR A 16 3.66 1.38 2.83
CA THR A 16 4.33 0.99 4.08
C THR A 16 5.73 1.61 4.16
N THR A 17 6.44 1.29 5.23
CA THR A 17 7.79 1.77 5.50
C THR A 17 8.83 0.71 5.10
N PRO A 18 10.05 1.13 4.72
CA PRO A 18 11.10 0.17 4.36
C PRO A 18 11.41 -0.87 5.45
N HIS A 19 11.31 -0.50 6.74
CA HIS A 19 11.56 -1.45 7.84
C HIS A 19 10.43 -2.45 8.06
N ALA A 20 9.20 -2.14 7.61
CA ALA A 20 8.05 -3.02 7.76
C ALA A 20 7.86 -3.96 6.57
N TRP A 21 8.40 -3.63 5.40
CA TRP A 21 8.15 -4.32 4.13
C TRP A 21 8.19 -5.86 4.23
N SER A 22 9.24 -6.45 4.81
CA SER A 22 9.38 -7.92 4.84
C SER A 22 8.25 -8.66 5.56
N GLU A 23 7.58 -8.00 6.50
CA GLU A 23 6.44 -8.54 7.24
C GLU A 23 5.09 -8.16 6.62
N ILE A 24 5.08 -7.10 5.81
CA ILE A 24 3.90 -6.59 5.13
C ILE A 24 3.74 -7.21 3.73
N GLU A 25 4.82 -7.70 3.12
CA GLU A 25 4.80 -8.35 1.80
C GLU A 25 3.71 -9.44 1.68
N PRO A 26 3.45 -10.31 2.67
CA PRO A 26 2.34 -11.26 2.59
C PRO A 26 0.98 -10.60 2.33
N LEU A 27 0.70 -9.43 2.91
CA LEU A 27 -0.54 -8.69 2.61
C LEU A 27 -0.60 -8.31 1.13
N ALA A 28 0.51 -7.84 0.54
CA ALA A 28 0.56 -7.52 -0.89
C ALA A 28 0.25 -8.74 -1.76
N ARG A 29 0.81 -9.90 -1.40
CA ARG A 29 0.61 -11.17 -2.12
C ARG A 29 -0.83 -11.64 -2.06
N TRP A 30 -1.41 -11.73 -0.85
CA TRP A 30 -2.77 -12.22 -0.66
C TRP A 30 -3.85 -11.28 -1.20
N LEU A 31 -3.66 -9.96 -1.09
CA LEU A 31 -4.60 -8.98 -1.63
C LEU A 31 -4.55 -8.86 -3.15
N GLY A 32 -3.56 -9.47 -3.81
CA GLY A 32 -3.30 -9.23 -5.23
C GLY A 32 -2.94 -7.76 -5.49
N SER A 33 -2.16 -7.17 -4.58
CA SER A 33 -1.73 -5.79 -4.68
C SER A 33 -0.81 -5.60 -5.89
N GLU A 34 -1.18 -4.66 -6.75
CA GLU A 34 -0.47 -4.34 -7.99
C GLU A 34 0.71 -3.39 -7.73
N VAL A 35 0.62 -2.56 -6.68
CA VAL A 35 1.67 -1.57 -6.35
C VAL A 35 1.93 -1.52 -4.85
N GLN A 36 3.21 -1.50 -4.47
CA GLN A 36 3.64 -1.46 -3.08
C GLN A 36 4.63 -0.29 -2.92
N LEU A 37 4.15 0.77 -2.27
CA LEU A 37 4.85 2.05 -2.17
C LEU A 37 5.54 2.17 -0.82
N LEU A 38 6.87 2.33 -0.86
CA LEU A 38 7.70 2.45 0.34
C LEU A 38 8.09 3.91 0.57
N ALA A 39 7.85 4.41 1.77
CA ALA A 39 8.32 5.71 2.23
C ALA A 39 8.69 5.66 3.72
N GLN A 40 9.80 6.27 4.10
CA GLN A 40 10.08 6.53 5.52
C GLN A 40 9.37 7.80 6.00
N ILE A 41 9.26 8.77 5.10
CA ILE A 41 8.53 10.02 5.25
C ILE A 41 7.86 10.24 3.89
N SER A 42 6.55 10.11 3.85
CA SER A 42 5.69 10.29 2.68
C SER A 42 5.28 11.74 2.49
N GLY A 43 5.23 12.51 3.58
CA GLY A 43 4.69 13.86 3.61
C GLY A 43 3.16 13.85 3.82
N GLY A 44 2.61 14.91 4.41
CA GLY A 44 1.18 15.01 4.69
C GLY A 44 0.71 14.44 6.03
N GLU A 45 1.65 13.98 6.87
CA GLU A 45 1.38 13.50 8.24
C GLU A 45 0.33 12.37 8.31
N PRO A 46 0.45 11.30 7.51
CA PRO A 46 -0.54 10.23 7.49
C PRO A 46 -0.57 9.45 8.82
N PHE A 47 -1.70 8.80 9.08
CA PHE A 47 -1.95 8.13 10.35
C PHE A 47 -0.95 7.01 10.65
N ASP A 48 -0.52 6.31 9.61
CA ASP A 48 0.43 5.22 9.71
C ASP A 48 1.84 5.69 10.13
N GLU A 49 2.28 6.86 9.63
CA GLU A 49 3.47 7.55 10.10
C GLU A 49 3.31 8.09 11.51
N ALA A 50 2.21 8.77 11.81
CA ALA A 50 1.94 9.30 13.15
C ALA A 50 1.98 8.19 14.22
N CYS A 51 1.55 6.98 13.87
CA CYS A 51 1.62 5.83 14.77
C CYS A 51 3.01 5.18 14.85
N CYS A 52 3.84 5.29 13.79
CA CYS A 52 5.12 4.60 13.70
C CYS A 52 6.31 5.46 14.15
N GLU A 53 6.34 6.74 13.77
CA GLU A 53 7.45 7.67 13.99
C GLU A 53 7.90 7.76 15.45
N PRO A 54 7.00 7.80 16.47
CA PRO A 54 7.44 7.83 17.86
C PRO A 54 8.29 6.61 18.23
N TRP A 55 7.94 5.42 17.73
CA TRP A 55 8.70 4.19 17.99
C TRP A 55 10.06 4.20 17.33
N LEU A 56 10.14 4.65 16.07
CA LEU A 56 11.41 4.76 15.35
C LEU A 56 12.33 5.79 15.99
N THR A 57 11.78 6.93 16.41
CA THR A 57 12.53 7.98 17.11
C THR A 57 13.11 7.47 18.43
N LEU A 58 12.30 6.76 19.24
CA LEU A 58 12.75 6.16 20.49
C LEU A 58 13.82 5.09 20.24
N ALA A 59 13.62 4.21 19.26
CA ALA A 59 14.58 3.17 18.90
C ALA A 59 15.92 3.76 18.43
N GLY A 60 15.88 4.80 17.58
CA GLY A 60 17.09 5.48 17.11
C GLY A 60 17.85 6.19 18.24
N ARG A 61 17.14 6.75 19.22
CA ARG A 61 17.75 7.47 20.35
C ARG A 61 18.26 6.57 21.46
N PHE A 62 17.54 5.51 21.81
CA PHE A 62 17.77 4.71 23.02
C PHE A 62 18.14 3.25 22.74
N GLY A 63 17.96 2.75 21.52
CA GLY A 63 18.11 1.33 21.19
C GLY A 63 19.51 0.74 21.33
N LYS A 64 20.55 1.58 21.50
CA LYS A 64 21.91 1.13 21.82
C LYS A 64 22.11 0.84 23.31
N ASP A 65 21.41 1.57 24.16
CA ASP A 65 21.63 1.57 25.61
C ASP A 65 20.56 0.74 26.35
N TYR A 66 19.39 0.56 25.74
CA TYR A 66 18.25 -0.11 26.35
C TYR A 66 17.58 -1.09 25.38
N PRO A 67 17.06 -2.23 25.87
CA PRO A 67 16.25 -3.12 25.05
C PRO A 67 14.96 -2.39 24.64
N MET A 68 14.82 -2.14 23.34
CA MET A 68 13.61 -1.54 22.77
C MET A 68 12.70 -2.63 22.21
N PRO A 69 11.37 -2.56 22.44
CA PRO A 69 10.44 -3.47 21.78
C PRO A 69 10.48 -3.26 20.27
N ARG A 70 10.03 -4.26 19.52
CA ARG A 70 9.79 -4.13 18.09
C ARG A 70 8.82 -2.96 17.86
N GLY A 71 9.23 -1.99 17.04
CA GLY A 71 8.39 -0.85 16.69
C GLY A 71 7.15 -1.27 15.88
N LEU A 72 6.23 -0.32 15.71
CA LEU A 72 5.05 -0.52 14.88
C LEU A 72 5.44 -0.93 13.45
N LEU A 73 4.74 -1.91 12.91
CA LEU A 73 4.72 -2.24 11.48
C LEU A 73 3.46 -1.63 10.87
N PRO A 74 3.54 -0.41 10.31
CA PRO A 74 2.40 0.25 9.66
C PRO A 74 2.17 -0.29 8.26
N VAL A 75 0.91 -0.36 7.85
CA VAL A 75 0.52 -0.49 6.45
C VAL A 75 -0.80 0.23 6.23
N THR A 76 -0.89 0.97 5.13
CA THR A 76 -2.15 1.51 4.59
C THR A 76 -2.53 0.71 3.37
N LEU A 77 -3.72 0.12 3.37
CA LEU A 77 -4.26 -0.65 2.25
C LEU A 77 -5.26 0.22 1.50
N GLU A 78 -5.04 0.42 0.20
CA GLU A 78 -6.00 1.04 -0.69
C GLU A 78 -6.79 -0.03 -1.43
N LEU A 79 -8.03 -0.23 -1.00
CA LEU A 79 -8.89 -1.34 -1.42
C LEU A 79 -9.72 -1.01 -2.67
N ARG A 80 -9.04 -0.50 -3.72
CA ARG A 80 -9.60 -0.01 -4.99
C ARG A 80 -10.31 1.35 -4.87
N GLY A 81 -11.23 1.66 -5.77
CA GLY A 81 -11.95 2.93 -5.84
C GLY A 81 -13.15 3.02 -4.89
N VAL A 82 -13.57 4.24 -4.56
CA VAL A 82 -14.77 4.51 -3.74
C VAL A 82 -16.06 3.89 -4.29
N ALA A 83 -16.10 3.56 -5.58
CA ALA A 83 -17.25 2.93 -6.24
C ALA A 83 -17.22 1.39 -6.20
N ASP A 84 -16.08 0.77 -5.84
CA ASP A 84 -15.87 -0.67 -5.88
C ASP A 84 -16.37 -1.35 -4.59
N VAL A 85 -17.66 -1.20 -4.29
CA VAL A 85 -18.27 -1.67 -3.04
C VAL A 85 -19.22 -2.84 -3.31
N SER A 86 -18.83 -4.04 -2.87
CA SER A 86 -19.71 -5.22 -2.86
C SER A 86 -19.39 -6.17 -1.69
N PRO A 87 -20.37 -6.94 -1.18
CA PRO A 87 -20.13 -7.95 -0.16
C PRO A 87 -19.11 -9.01 -0.59
N GLU A 88 -19.17 -9.46 -1.84
CA GLU A 88 -18.27 -10.48 -2.38
C GLU A 88 -16.83 -9.97 -2.48
N GLN A 89 -16.64 -8.68 -2.75
CA GLN A 89 -15.32 -8.07 -2.75
C GLN A 89 -14.78 -7.95 -1.32
N ALA A 90 -15.60 -7.47 -0.39
CA ALA A 90 -15.22 -7.33 1.01
C ALA A 90 -14.86 -8.67 1.67
N GLU A 91 -15.59 -9.74 1.35
CA GLU A 91 -15.30 -11.10 1.82
C GLU A 91 -13.93 -11.58 1.33
N LYS A 92 -13.63 -11.40 0.03
CA LYS A 92 -12.31 -11.74 -0.53
C LYS A 92 -11.17 -10.95 0.11
N ASP A 93 -11.36 -9.65 0.34
CA ASP A 93 -10.35 -8.82 0.98
C ASP A 93 -10.12 -9.23 2.44
N ALA A 94 -11.18 -9.57 3.16
CA ALA A 94 -11.09 -10.07 4.53
C ALA A 94 -10.34 -11.41 4.59
N ASP A 95 -10.68 -12.35 3.69
CA ASP A 95 -9.98 -13.64 3.59
C ASP A 95 -8.49 -13.44 3.27
N ALA A 96 -8.16 -12.52 2.36
CA ALA A 96 -6.78 -12.17 2.04
C ALA A 96 -6.01 -11.62 3.26
N ILE A 97 -6.63 -10.70 4.00
CA ILE A 97 -6.03 -10.13 5.22
C ILE A 97 -5.83 -11.23 6.27
N ILE A 98 -6.82 -12.10 6.49
CA ILE A 98 -6.72 -13.21 7.46
C ILE A 98 -5.61 -14.17 7.05
N ASN A 99 -5.53 -14.57 5.77
CA ASN A 99 -4.47 -15.45 5.28
C ASN A 99 -3.08 -14.84 5.46
N ALA A 100 -2.92 -13.55 5.15
CA ALA A 100 -1.65 -12.85 5.39
C ALA A 100 -1.28 -12.81 6.88
N LEU A 101 -2.26 -12.62 7.77
CA LEU A 101 -2.04 -12.64 9.22
C LEU A 101 -1.72 -14.04 9.77
N ILE A 102 -2.27 -15.10 9.17
CA ILE A 102 -1.89 -16.48 9.48
C ILE A 102 -0.47 -16.78 8.99
N GLU A 103 -0.14 -16.41 7.75
CA GLU A 103 1.22 -16.58 7.20
C GLU A 103 2.26 -15.83 8.04
N GLY A 104 1.93 -14.62 8.51
CA GLY A 104 2.75 -13.84 9.44
C GLY A 104 2.76 -14.34 10.90
N GLY A 105 2.01 -15.40 11.23
CA GLY A 105 1.96 -15.98 12.57
C GLY A 105 1.21 -15.17 13.62
N TYR A 106 0.43 -14.15 13.22
CA TYR A 106 -0.38 -13.33 14.12
C TYR A 106 -1.70 -14.03 14.51
N ILE A 107 -2.21 -14.90 13.64
CA ILE A 107 -3.42 -15.69 13.86
C ILE A 107 -3.07 -17.17 13.66
N ALA A 108 -3.56 -18.04 14.54
CA ALA A 108 -3.40 -19.48 14.37
C ALA A 108 -4.30 -19.98 13.24
N GLY A 109 -3.74 -20.78 12.33
CA GLY A 109 -4.47 -21.38 11.23
C GLY A 109 -3.53 -22.04 10.24
N GLU A 110 -4.11 -22.60 9.19
CA GLU A 110 -3.38 -23.08 8.02
C GLU A 110 -3.81 -22.26 6.81
N THR A 111 -2.84 -21.74 6.07
CA THR A 111 -3.08 -21.13 4.77
C THR A 111 -2.76 -22.15 3.68
N GLY A 112 -3.35 -21.97 2.50
CA GLY A 112 -2.84 -22.59 1.28
C GLY A 112 -1.48 -22.01 0.88
N ASP A 113 -1.05 -22.34 -0.35
CA ASP A 113 0.15 -21.77 -0.93
C ASP A 113 -0.01 -20.26 -1.10
N SER A 114 0.95 -19.50 -0.55
CA SER A 114 0.97 -18.04 -0.67
C SER A 114 1.11 -17.61 -2.14
N PRO A 115 0.23 -16.73 -2.68
CA PRO A 115 0.30 -16.26 -4.07
C PRO A 115 1.64 -15.61 -4.38
N ALA A 116 2.12 -15.57 -5.62
CA ALA A 116 3.33 -14.82 -5.94
C ALA A 116 3.11 -13.30 -5.78
N LEU A 117 4.14 -12.57 -5.37
CA LEU A 117 4.11 -11.11 -5.42
C LEU A 117 4.04 -10.65 -6.88
N ILE A 118 3.09 -9.79 -7.23
CA ILE A 118 2.86 -9.35 -8.61
C ILE A 118 4.01 -8.47 -9.10
N HIS A 119 4.35 -7.43 -8.32
CA HIS A 119 5.42 -6.49 -8.61
C HIS A 119 6.29 -6.25 -7.38
N ALA A 120 7.58 -5.97 -7.59
CA ALA A 120 8.48 -5.62 -6.51
C ALA A 120 8.13 -4.23 -5.94
N PRO A 121 8.40 -3.98 -4.64
CA PRO A 121 8.11 -2.69 -4.04
C PRO A 121 8.92 -1.58 -4.70
N THR A 122 8.34 -0.39 -4.77
CA THR A 122 9.00 0.82 -5.29
C THR A 122 8.94 1.94 -4.27
N GLN A 123 9.81 2.94 -4.42
CA GLN A 123 9.78 4.13 -3.55
C GLN A 123 8.57 4.99 -3.91
N LEU A 124 7.86 5.50 -2.90
CA LEU A 124 6.77 6.46 -3.10
C LEU A 124 7.23 7.70 -3.89
N ALA A 125 8.48 8.11 -3.72
CA ALA A 125 9.08 9.21 -4.48
C ALA A 125 9.16 8.96 -6.00
N GLY A 126 8.86 7.73 -6.47
CA GLY A 126 8.70 7.39 -7.88
C GLY A 126 7.32 7.68 -8.45
N CYS A 127 6.35 8.13 -7.63
CA CYS A 127 5.02 8.53 -8.09
C CYS A 127 5.07 9.87 -8.83
N GLU A 128 4.40 9.93 -9.98
CA GLU A 128 4.23 11.16 -10.77
C GLU A 128 2.75 11.56 -10.76
N TYR A 129 2.48 12.81 -10.41
CA TYR A 129 1.14 13.39 -10.44
C TYR A 129 0.94 14.13 -11.76
N ILE A 130 -0.10 13.74 -12.51
CA ILE A 130 -0.49 14.42 -13.74
C ILE A 130 -1.56 15.47 -13.40
N HIS A 131 -1.25 16.73 -13.66
CA HIS A 131 -2.18 17.83 -13.44
C HIS A 131 -2.88 18.22 -14.76
N ALA A 132 -4.20 18.36 -14.71
CA ALA A 132 -4.95 18.90 -15.83
C ALA A 132 -4.57 20.39 -16.04
N PRO A 133 -4.18 20.82 -17.25
CA PRO A 133 -3.82 22.22 -17.49
C PRO A 133 -5.03 23.16 -17.46
N HIS A 134 -6.24 22.60 -17.62
CA HIS A 134 -7.51 23.31 -17.71
C HIS A 134 -8.61 22.53 -16.98
N SER A 135 -9.64 23.24 -16.52
CA SER A 135 -10.85 22.63 -15.96
C SER A 135 -11.72 22.03 -17.09
N GLY A 136 -12.38 20.90 -16.83
CA GLY A 136 -13.25 20.26 -17.80
C GLY A 136 -13.69 18.87 -17.39
N LEU A 137 -14.22 18.13 -18.36
CA LEU A 137 -14.57 16.72 -18.22
C LEU A 137 -13.32 15.86 -18.42
N LEU A 138 -13.12 14.88 -17.55
CA LEU A 138 -12.04 13.90 -17.66
C LEU A 138 -12.55 12.64 -18.37
N LEU A 139 -11.84 12.22 -19.41
CA LEU A 139 -12.03 10.94 -20.07
C LEU A 139 -10.73 10.15 -19.97
N ASN A 140 -10.71 9.13 -19.11
CA ASN A 140 -9.56 8.23 -18.97
C ASN A 140 -9.40 7.40 -20.25
N ARG A 141 -8.27 7.55 -20.94
CA ARG A 141 -7.96 6.82 -22.19
C ARG A 141 -7.30 5.47 -21.96
N ARG A 142 -6.80 5.22 -20.75
CA ARG A 142 -6.06 4.03 -20.35
C ARG A 142 -6.77 3.37 -19.19
N LYS A 143 -6.62 2.05 -19.08
CA LYS A 143 -7.15 1.31 -17.93
C LYS A 143 -6.17 1.40 -16.77
N LEU A 144 -6.68 1.24 -15.55
CA LEU A 144 -5.82 1.04 -14.39
C LEU A 144 -4.90 -0.18 -14.60
N GLY A 145 -3.65 -0.07 -14.16
CA GLY A 145 -2.62 -1.10 -14.32
C GLY A 145 -2.00 -1.18 -15.72
N GLU A 146 -2.47 -0.37 -16.67
CA GLU A 146 -1.88 -0.33 -18.01
C GLU A 146 -0.52 0.38 -17.99
N TRP A 147 0.53 -0.30 -18.45
CA TRP A 147 1.85 0.30 -18.63
C TRP A 147 1.84 1.35 -19.74
N ILE A 148 2.33 2.55 -19.42
CA ILE A 148 2.46 3.67 -20.38
C ILE A 148 3.93 4.06 -20.59
N SER A 149 4.25 4.56 -21.78
CA SER A 149 5.56 5.14 -22.08
C SER A 149 5.55 6.65 -21.86
N GLY A 150 6.65 7.21 -21.37
CA GLY A 150 6.82 8.66 -21.23
C GLY A 150 6.58 9.38 -22.55
N GLY A 151 5.64 10.32 -22.58
CA GLY A 151 5.23 11.05 -23.79
C GLY A 151 4.10 10.40 -24.62
N GLY A 152 3.48 9.31 -24.16
CA GLY A 152 2.25 8.76 -24.74
C GLY A 152 1.00 9.64 -24.53
N ASP A 153 -0.17 9.16 -25.00
CA ASP A 153 -1.51 9.78 -25.09
C ASP A 153 -2.11 10.51 -23.86
N CYS A 154 -1.33 10.75 -22.81
CA CYS A 154 -1.73 11.53 -21.64
C CYS A 154 -1.32 13.01 -21.75
N ARG A 155 -0.82 13.46 -22.91
CA ARG A 155 -0.52 14.88 -23.16
C ARG A 155 -1.78 15.63 -23.60
N PRO A 156 -2.06 16.81 -23.02
CA PRO A 156 -3.24 17.62 -23.36
C PRO A 156 -3.22 18.23 -24.77
N ASP A 157 -2.14 18.04 -25.52
CA ASP A 157 -1.81 18.71 -26.79
C ASP A 157 -1.85 17.79 -28.03
N GLN A 158 -2.68 16.73 -28.00
CA GLN A 158 -3.15 16.00 -29.19
C GLN A 158 -4.67 16.06 -29.39
#